data_AF-K2C0U4-F1
#
_entry.id   AF-K2C0U4-F1
#
_cell.length_a   1.000
_cell.length_b   1.000
_cell.length_c   1.000
_cell.angle_alpha   90.00
_cell.angle_beta   90.00
_cell.angle_gamma   90.00
#
_symmetry.space_group_name_H-M   'P 1'
#
loop_
_entity.id
_entity.type
_entity.pdbx_description
1 polymer ?
#
loop_
_entity_poly.entity_id
_entity_poly.type
_entity_poly.pdbx_seq_one_letter_code
_entity_poly.pdbx_strand_id
1 'polypeptide(L)'
;MLAAYEEIKKIEIVDAEHIGAIGFCFGGLCVLDLARSGADVKGVVSFHGLLNPPEKIASIKSKILVLHGYADPMVLPEEVLAFANEMTKAKVDWQIHLYGHTLHAFTNPNANDPDFGTVYNANADARSWRAMKIFFEDEVFGKKQSFLSQETYV
;
A
#
# COMPACT_ATOMS: atom_id res chain seq x y z
N MET A 1 9.19 7.97 -9.24
CA MET A 1 8.12 7.01 -9.63
C MET A 1 7.39 7.36 -10.90
N LEU A 2 7.00 8.63 -11.16
CA LEU A 2 6.28 9.00 -12.39
C LEU A 2 6.97 8.53 -13.69
N ALA A 3 8.28 8.71 -13.83
CA ALA A 3 9.01 8.22 -14.99
C ALA A 3 8.91 6.69 -15.17
N ALA A 4 9.06 5.92 -14.08
CA ALA A 4 8.90 4.46 -14.13
C ALA A 4 7.46 4.04 -14.51
N TYR A 5 6.47 4.76 -14.00
CA TYR A 5 5.06 4.57 -14.37
C TYR A 5 4.79 4.87 -15.86
N GLU A 6 5.42 5.89 -16.43
CA GLU A 6 5.29 6.19 -17.86
C GLU A 6 6.07 5.23 -18.75
N GLU A 7 7.21 4.69 -18.29
CA GLU A 7 7.95 3.68 -19.06
C GLU A 7 7.25 2.32 -19.09
N ILE A 8 6.68 1.86 -17.96
CA ILE A 8 6.04 0.54 -17.92
C ILE A 8 4.83 0.46 -18.87
N LYS A 9 4.12 1.57 -19.07
CA LYS A 9 3.00 1.70 -20.03
C LYS A 9 3.41 1.47 -21.49
N LYS A 10 4.70 1.55 -21.81
CA LYS A 10 5.23 1.35 -23.17
C LYS A 10 5.58 -0.10 -23.47
N ILE A 11 5.55 -0.99 -22.48
CA ILE A 11 5.85 -2.41 -22.65
C ILE A 11 4.62 -3.10 -23.25
N GLU A 12 4.77 -3.74 -24.41
CA GLU A 12 3.62 -4.28 -25.19
C GLU A 12 2.73 -5.26 -24.42
N ILE A 13 3.30 -6.04 -23.49
CA ILE A 13 2.55 -7.03 -22.69
C ILE A 13 1.80 -6.41 -21.50
N VAL A 14 1.95 -5.10 -21.24
CA VAL A 14 1.32 -4.41 -20.12
C VAL A 14 0.00 -3.80 -20.57
N ASP A 15 -1.07 -4.10 -19.83
CA ASP A 15 -2.31 -3.35 -19.93
C ASP A 15 -2.13 -1.97 -19.25
N ALA A 16 -1.96 -0.93 -20.06
CA ALA A 16 -1.70 0.42 -19.59
C ALA A 16 -2.88 1.04 -18.79
N GLU A 17 -4.09 0.46 -18.86
CA GLU A 17 -5.24 0.90 -18.09
C GLU A 17 -5.33 0.23 -16.71
N HIS A 18 -4.62 -0.89 -16.50
CA HIS A 18 -4.70 -1.71 -15.29
C HIS A 18 -3.33 -1.89 -14.64
N ILE A 19 -2.73 -0.77 -14.20
CA ILE A 19 -1.43 -0.77 -13.52
C ILE A 19 -1.61 -0.59 -12.00
N GLY A 20 -0.90 -1.40 -11.24
CA GLY A 20 -0.72 -1.25 -9.79
C GLY A 20 0.77 -1.11 -9.45
N ALA A 21 1.09 -0.64 -8.24
CA ALA A 21 2.46 -0.53 -7.78
C ALA A 21 2.62 -1.03 -6.34
N ILE A 22 3.74 -1.69 -6.06
CA ILE A 22 4.13 -2.06 -4.70
C ILE A 22 5.50 -1.50 -4.37
N GLY A 23 5.75 -1.25 -3.09
CA GLY A 23 7.03 -0.74 -2.64
C GLY A 23 7.36 -1.18 -1.21
N PHE A 24 8.65 -1.37 -0.96
CA PHE A 24 9.21 -1.80 0.33
C PHE A 24 10.12 -0.70 0.89
N CYS A 25 10.07 -0.43 2.19
CA CYS A 25 10.86 0.63 2.84
C CYS A 25 10.70 1.98 2.12
N PHE A 26 11.80 2.56 1.61
CA PHE A 26 11.76 3.76 0.76
C PHE A 26 10.87 3.61 -0.49
N GLY A 27 10.82 2.41 -1.06
CA GLY A 27 9.90 2.09 -2.16
C GLY A 27 8.43 2.24 -1.74
N GLY A 28 8.10 1.93 -0.47
CA GLY A 28 6.76 2.10 0.10
C GLY A 28 6.35 3.58 0.12
N LEU A 29 7.25 4.47 0.56
CA LEU A 29 7.06 5.92 0.45
C LEU A 29 6.88 6.34 -1.03
N CYS A 30 7.74 5.84 -1.92
CA CYS A 30 7.70 6.16 -3.34
C CYS A 30 6.35 5.82 -4.01
N VAL A 31 5.72 4.69 -3.69
CA VAL A 31 4.42 4.33 -4.26
C VAL A 31 3.26 5.13 -3.65
N LEU A 32 3.36 5.53 -2.38
CA LEU A 32 2.42 6.48 -1.78
C LEU A 32 2.54 7.85 -2.45
N ASP A 33 3.75 8.32 -2.72
CA ASP A 33 4.00 9.58 -3.43
C ASP A 33 3.55 9.51 -4.89
N LEU A 34 3.64 8.35 -5.53
CA LEU A 34 3.03 8.13 -6.85
C LEU A 34 1.51 8.34 -6.79
N ALA A 35 0.82 7.76 -5.81
CA ALA A 35 -0.61 7.98 -5.63
C ALA A 35 -0.94 9.45 -5.31
N ARG A 36 -0.18 10.08 -4.41
CA ARG A 36 -0.30 11.51 -4.04
C ARG A 36 0.00 12.47 -5.20
N SER A 37 0.73 12.03 -6.22
CA SER A 37 0.95 12.83 -7.44
C SER A 37 -0.28 12.93 -8.35
N GLY A 38 -1.33 12.13 -8.10
CA GLY A 38 -2.53 12.07 -8.93
C GLY A 38 -2.38 11.24 -10.21
N ALA A 39 -1.30 10.45 -10.30
CA ALA A 39 -1.12 9.45 -11.34
C ALA A 39 -2.30 8.47 -11.35
N ASP A 40 -2.71 8.00 -12.53
CA ASP A 40 -3.85 7.09 -12.70
C ASP A 40 -3.48 5.61 -12.46
N VAL A 41 -2.61 5.36 -11.47
CA VAL A 41 -2.32 3.99 -11.00
C VAL A 41 -3.52 3.50 -10.19
N LYS A 42 -4.03 2.29 -10.47
CA LYS A 42 -5.30 1.82 -9.94
C LYS A 42 -5.25 1.45 -8.46
N GLY A 43 -4.11 0.91 -8.02
CA GLY A 43 -3.87 0.59 -6.62
C GLY A 43 -2.39 0.64 -6.27
N VAL A 44 -2.09 1.08 -5.05
CA VAL A 44 -0.73 1.05 -4.51
C VAL A 44 -0.67 0.29 -3.18
N VAL A 45 0.42 -0.46 -2.98
CA VAL A 45 0.65 -1.19 -1.73
C VAL A 45 2.01 -0.83 -1.14
N SER A 46 2.00 -0.25 0.06
CA SER A 46 3.21 0.10 0.81
C SER A 46 3.50 -0.97 1.86
N PHE A 47 4.68 -1.59 1.80
CA PHE A 47 5.20 -2.49 2.82
C PHE A 47 6.23 -1.73 3.64
N HIS A 48 5.97 -1.61 4.96
CA HIS A 48 6.84 -0.93 5.93
C HIS A 48 7.45 0.37 5.37
N GLY A 49 6.68 1.13 4.60
CA GLY A 49 7.11 2.41 4.05
C GLY A 49 6.91 3.54 5.04
N LEU A 50 7.67 4.62 4.84
CA LEU A 50 7.39 5.89 5.52
C LEU A 50 6.05 6.45 5.02
N LEU A 51 5.30 7.07 5.93
CA LEU A 51 3.92 7.49 5.68
C LEU A 51 3.77 9.01 5.54
N ASN A 52 4.83 9.77 5.84
CA ASN A 52 4.80 11.22 5.75
C ASN A 52 4.51 11.68 4.31
N PRO A 53 3.68 12.72 4.12
CA PRO A 53 3.41 13.27 2.80
C PRO A 53 4.54 14.19 2.30
N PRO A 54 4.64 14.41 0.98
CA PRO A 54 5.39 15.51 0.41
C PRO A 54 4.63 16.84 0.61
N GLU A 55 5.28 17.98 0.34
CA GLU A 55 4.66 19.30 0.51
C GLU A 55 3.43 19.53 -0.38
N LYS A 56 3.38 18.88 -1.55
CA LYS A 56 2.32 19.03 -2.54
C LYS A 56 1.65 17.70 -2.81
N ILE A 57 0.35 17.66 -2.59
CA ILE A 57 -0.50 16.49 -2.84
C ILE A 57 -1.56 16.90 -3.87
N ALA A 58 -1.69 16.12 -4.94
CA ALA A 58 -2.75 16.25 -5.92
C ALA A 58 -3.96 15.37 -5.53
N SER A 59 -5.03 15.41 -6.33
CA SER A 59 -6.16 14.51 -6.09
C SER A 59 -5.74 13.05 -6.33
N ILE A 60 -5.75 12.26 -5.26
CA ILE A 60 -5.44 10.83 -5.31
C ILE A 60 -6.58 10.10 -6.02
N LYS A 61 -6.22 9.24 -6.98
CA LYS A 61 -7.16 8.41 -7.76
C LYS A 61 -7.07 6.92 -7.41
N SER A 62 -5.93 6.51 -6.85
CA SER A 62 -5.60 5.13 -6.54
C SER A 62 -6.31 4.64 -5.30
N LYS A 63 -6.65 3.35 -5.26
CA LYS A 63 -6.86 2.65 -4.00
C LYS A 63 -5.54 2.47 -3.26
N ILE A 64 -5.56 2.45 -1.93
CA ILE A 64 -4.32 2.37 -1.14
C ILE A 64 -4.39 1.29 -0.07
N LEU A 65 -3.36 0.44 0.00
CA LEU A 65 -3.13 -0.50 1.10
C LEU A 65 -1.77 -0.23 1.74
N VAL A 66 -1.76 -0.01 3.05
CA VAL A 66 -0.54 0.10 3.85
C VAL A 66 -0.41 -1.13 4.73
N LEU A 67 0.75 -1.79 4.68
CA LEU A 67 1.10 -3.01 5.39
C LEU A 67 2.29 -2.70 6.29
N HIS A 68 2.04 -2.47 7.57
CA HIS A 68 3.01 -1.77 8.43
C HIS A 68 3.23 -2.48 9.77
N GLY A 69 4.47 -2.42 10.26
CA GLY A 69 4.85 -2.97 11.56
C GLY A 69 4.48 -1.98 12.67
N TYR A 70 3.69 -2.38 13.65
CA TYR A 70 3.25 -1.47 14.71
C TYR A 70 4.40 -0.96 15.61
N ALA A 71 5.50 -1.71 15.68
CA ALA A 71 6.66 -1.36 16.50
C ALA A 71 7.77 -0.66 15.70
N ASP A 72 7.54 -0.36 14.42
CA ASP A 72 8.51 0.30 13.55
C ASP A 72 8.96 1.66 14.14
N PRO A 73 10.23 1.84 14.53
CA PRO A 73 10.67 3.09 15.14
C PRO A 73 10.86 4.23 14.12
N MET A 74 10.79 3.93 12.82
CA MET A 74 10.91 4.92 11.75
C MET A 74 9.58 5.60 11.43
N VAL A 75 8.46 5.03 11.88
CA VAL A 75 7.12 5.58 11.70
C VAL A 75 6.33 5.41 12.99
N LEU A 76 6.16 6.49 13.71
CA LEU A 76 5.49 6.45 15.01
C LEU A 76 3.96 6.28 14.85
N PRO A 77 3.24 5.77 15.88
CA PRO A 77 1.79 5.57 15.80
C PRO A 77 0.99 6.82 15.40
N GLU A 78 1.45 8.02 15.79
CA GLU A 78 0.88 9.29 15.38
C GLU A 78 0.99 9.55 13.87
N GLU A 79 2.03 9.07 13.21
CA GLU A 79 2.22 9.20 11.76
C GLU A 79 1.28 8.26 11.00
N VAL A 80 1.03 7.06 11.54
CA VAL A 80 -0.02 6.15 11.04
C VAL A 80 -1.39 6.82 11.13
N LEU A 81 -1.70 7.46 12.26
CA LEU A 81 -2.95 8.18 12.45
C LEU A 81 -3.04 9.40 11.52
N ALA A 82 -1.94 10.14 11.34
CA ALA A 82 -1.89 11.27 10.42
C ALA A 82 -2.17 10.83 8.98
N PHE A 83 -1.59 9.71 8.54
CA PHE A 83 -1.86 9.12 7.24
C PHE A 83 -3.33 8.70 7.08
N ALA A 84 -3.91 8.02 8.08
CA ALA A 84 -5.33 7.65 8.06
C ALA A 84 -6.25 8.87 7.90
N ASN A 85 -5.94 9.96 8.61
CA ASN A 85 -6.67 11.22 8.52
C ASN A 85 -6.51 11.88 7.14
N GLU A 86 -5.30 11.88 6.58
CA GLU A 86 -5.00 12.38 5.22
C GLU A 86 -5.87 11.67 4.18
N MET A 87 -5.83 10.33 4.15
CA MET A 87 -6.55 9.52 3.17
C MET A 87 -8.07 9.64 3.34
N THR A 88 -8.56 9.67 4.58
CA THR A 88 -9.98 9.89 4.89
C THR A 88 -10.47 11.24 4.39
N LYS A 89 -9.70 12.31 4.65
CA LYS A 89 -10.04 13.67 4.19
C LYS A 89 -10.03 13.76 2.67
N ALA A 90 -9.11 13.04 2.01
CA ALA A 90 -9.04 12.95 0.56
C ALA A 90 -10.16 12.09 -0.06
N LYS A 91 -10.99 11.41 0.75
CA LYS A 91 -12.06 10.50 0.32
C LYS A 91 -11.56 9.36 -0.57
N VAL A 92 -10.35 8.89 -0.29
CA VAL A 92 -9.72 7.76 -0.98
C VAL A 92 -10.25 6.45 -0.40
N ASP A 93 -10.29 5.40 -1.22
CA ASP A 93 -10.48 4.03 -0.74
C ASP A 93 -9.14 3.50 -0.19
N TRP A 94 -9.03 3.40 1.13
CA TRP A 94 -7.77 3.10 1.81
C TRP A 94 -7.92 2.07 2.93
N GLN A 95 -6.84 1.31 3.15
CA GLN A 95 -6.69 0.35 4.24
C GLN A 95 -5.31 0.48 4.88
N ILE A 96 -5.24 0.29 6.20
CA ILE A 96 -3.97 0.10 6.94
C ILE A 96 -4.08 -1.20 7.73
N HIS A 97 -3.13 -2.10 7.51
CA HIS A 97 -2.98 -3.31 8.31
C HIS A 97 -1.74 -3.15 9.19
N LEU A 98 -1.96 -3.15 10.50
CA LEU A 98 -0.89 -3.05 11.50
C LEU A 98 -0.56 -4.44 12.04
N TYR A 99 0.71 -4.81 11.98
CA TYR A 99 1.22 -6.06 12.54
C TYR A 99 1.87 -5.78 13.90
N GLY A 100 1.27 -6.31 14.96
CA GLY A 100 1.81 -6.20 16.32
C GLY A 100 3.21 -6.82 16.44
N HIS A 101 4.04 -6.27 17.33
CA HIS A 101 5.40 -6.73 17.59
C HIS A 101 6.28 -6.87 16.33
N THR A 102 5.99 -6.08 15.30
CA THR A 102 6.65 -6.14 14.01
C THR A 102 7.37 -4.82 13.78
N LEU A 103 8.66 -4.93 13.46
CA LEU A 103 9.57 -3.83 13.22
C LEU A 103 9.64 -3.49 11.72
N HIS A 104 10.50 -2.53 11.35
CA HIS A 104 10.75 -2.19 9.96
C HIS A 104 11.36 -3.37 9.19
N ALA A 105 11.26 -3.35 7.85
CA ALA A 105 11.83 -4.36 6.96
C ALA A 105 11.38 -5.81 7.24
N PHE A 106 10.20 -6.01 7.84
CA PHE A 106 9.71 -7.32 8.29
C PHE A 106 9.54 -8.38 7.19
N THR A 107 9.58 -7.98 5.91
CA THR A 107 9.50 -8.86 4.73
C THR A 107 10.87 -9.35 4.24
N ASN A 108 11.98 -8.85 4.80
CA ASN A 108 13.33 -9.23 4.39
C ASN A 108 13.88 -10.32 5.33
N PRO A 109 14.08 -11.57 4.89
CA PRO A 109 14.59 -12.66 5.73
C PRO A 109 15.97 -12.41 6.34
N ASN A 110 16.75 -11.49 5.77
CA ASN A 110 18.09 -11.14 6.27
C ASN A 110 18.08 -9.95 7.25
N ALA A 111 16.93 -9.32 7.52
CA ALA A 111 16.85 -8.22 8.48
C ALA A 111 16.95 -8.75 9.91
N ASN A 112 17.99 -8.34 10.63
CA ASN A 112 18.24 -8.75 12.01
C ASN A 112 19.10 -7.70 12.76
N ASP A 113 18.68 -6.44 12.68
CA ASP A 113 19.27 -5.34 13.44
C ASP A 113 18.18 -4.68 14.30
N PRO A 114 17.97 -5.19 15.54
CA PRO A 114 16.97 -4.65 16.46
C PRO A 114 17.26 -3.23 16.92
N ASP A 115 18.53 -2.83 17.01
CA ASP A 115 18.94 -1.49 17.46
C ASP A 115 18.56 -0.44 16.40
N PHE A 116 18.67 -0.79 15.12
CA PHE A 116 18.17 0.02 14.01
C PHE A 116 16.67 -0.18 13.75
N GLY A 117 16.01 -1.11 14.45
CA GLY A 117 14.59 -1.39 14.28
C GLY A 117 14.23 -2.14 13.01
N THR A 118 15.13 -2.96 12.47
CA THR A 118 14.90 -3.78 11.27
C THR A 118 15.00 -5.27 11.58
N VAL A 119 13.87 -5.97 11.63
CA VAL A 119 13.85 -7.40 12.00
C VAL A 119 12.82 -8.14 11.19
N TYR A 120 13.22 -9.27 10.60
CA TYR A 120 12.34 -10.16 9.87
C TYR A 120 11.22 -10.70 10.76
N ASN A 121 10.00 -10.75 10.23
CA ASN A 121 8.87 -11.41 10.89
C ASN A 121 8.09 -12.25 9.87
N ALA A 122 8.32 -13.56 9.90
CA ALA A 122 7.71 -14.51 8.96
C ALA A 122 6.17 -14.47 8.96
N ASN A 123 5.54 -14.20 10.10
CA ASN A 123 4.08 -14.13 10.18
C ASN A 123 3.55 -12.85 9.53
N ALA A 124 4.17 -11.70 9.81
CA ALA A 124 3.80 -10.43 9.20
C ALA A 124 4.05 -10.45 7.69
N ASP A 125 5.19 -10.98 7.26
CA ASP A 125 5.53 -11.21 5.86
C ASP A 125 4.44 -12.01 5.14
N ALA A 126 4.13 -13.22 5.62
CA ALA A 126 3.13 -14.08 5.00
C ALA A 126 1.71 -13.47 5.00
N ARG A 127 1.32 -12.74 6.05
CA ARG A 127 0.01 -12.07 6.13
C ARG A 127 -0.07 -10.90 5.16
N SER A 128 0.96 -10.05 5.15
CA SER A 128 1.05 -8.87 4.29
C SER A 128 1.01 -9.24 2.81
N TRP A 129 1.73 -10.30 2.42
CA TRP A 129 1.72 -10.79 1.05
C TRP A 129 0.33 -11.27 0.60
N ARG A 130 -0.39 -11.98 1.47
CA ARG A 130 -1.77 -12.42 1.17
C ARG A 130 -2.72 -11.24 1.06
N ALA A 131 -2.62 -10.26 1.96
CA ALA A 131 -3.44 -9.05 1.90
C ALA A 131 -3.22 -8.27 0.60
N MET A 132 -1.96 -8.10 0.17
CA MET A 132 -1.63 -7.46 -1.10
C MET A 132 -2.27 -8.17 -2.30
N LYS A 133 -2.20 -9.52 -2.34
CA LYS A 133 -2.81 -10.28 -3.44
C LYS A 133 -4.33 -10.09 -3.49
N ILE A 134 -5.01 -10.23 -2.36
CA ILE A 134 -6.46 -10.02 -2.25
C ILE A 134 -6.83 -8.61 -2.72
N PHE A 135 -6.11 -7.60 -2.24
CA PHE A 135 -6.32 -6.21 -2.64
C PHE A 135 -6.23 -6.02 -4.16
N PHE A 136 -5.20 -6.56 -4.81
CA PHE A 136 -5.09 -6.44 -6.26
C PHE A 136 -6.14 -7.27 -7.02
N GLU A 137 -6.33 -8.53 -6.63
CA GLU A 137 -7.21 -9.47 -7.33
C GLU A 137 -8.69 -9.08 -7.22
N ASP A 138 -9.14 -8.70 -6.02
CA ASP A 138 -10.57 -8.49 -5.74
C ASP A 138 -10.97 -7.01 -5.81
N GLU A 139 -10.08 -6.10 -5.38
CA GLU A 139 -10.47 -4.71 -5.16
C GLU A 139 -9.97 -3.75 -6.24
N VAL A 140 -8.78 -4.00 -6.81
CA VAL A 140 -8.16 -3.12 -7.81
C VAL A 140 -8.44 -3.57 -9.24
N PHE A 141 -8.24 -4.86 -9.54
CA PHE A 141 -8.41 -5.43 -10.89
C PHE A 141 -9.61 -6.39 -11.00
N GLY A 142 -10.26 -6.69 -9.88
CA GLY A 142 -11.46 -7.52 -9.84
C GLY A 142 -12.59 -6.90 -10.64
N LYS A 143 -13.33 -7.72 -11.38
CA LYS A 143 -14.58 -7.29 -12.02
C LYS A 143 -15.56 -6.91 -10.91
N LYS A 144 -16.23 -5.76 -11.01
CA LYS A 144 -17.33 -5.39 -10.11
C LYS A 144 -18.28 -6.59 -10.00
N GLN A 145 -18.37 -7.22 -8.83
CA GLN A 145 -19.44 -8.15 -8.58
C GLN A 145 -20.74 -7.35 -8.63
N SER A 146 -21.54 -7.57 -9.68
CA SER A 146 -22.93 -7.14 -9.64
C SER A 146 -23.58 -7.98 -8.54
N PHE A 147 -23.86 -7.37 -7.39
CA PHE A 147 -24.85 -7.90 -6.47
C PHE A 147 -26.19 -7.86 -7.20
N LEU A 148 -26.46 -8.88 -8.02
CA LEU A 148 -27.82 -9.25 -8.32
C LEU A 148 -28.43 -9.65 -6.98
N SER A 149 -29.45 -8.89 -6.60
CA SER A 149 -30.32 -9.09 -5.45
C SER A 149 -30.51 -10.57 -5.13
N GLN A 150 -29.86 -11.07 -4.08
CA GLN A 150 -30.40 -12.22 -3.40
C GLN A 150 -31.56 -11.72 -2.55
N GLU A 151 -32.74 -11.87 -3.13
CA GLU A 151 -33.99 -11.95 -2.40
C GLU A 151 -33.82 -12.87 -1.19
N THR A 152 -34.34 -12.38 -0.06
CA THR A 152 -35.04 -13.16 0.97
C THR A 152 -34.46 -14.53 1.33
N TYR A 153 -33.71 -14.57 2.43
CA TYR A 153 -33.91 -15.67 3.38
C TYR A 153 -34.30 -15.07 4.72
N VAL A 154 -35.46 -15.55 5.16
CA VAL A 154 -36.27 -15.27 6.35
C VAL A 154 -35.44 -15.14 7.62
#